data_AF-A0A964I1L6-F1
#
_entry.id   AF-A0A964I1L6-F1
#
_cell.length_a   1.000
_cell.length_b   1.000
_cell.length_c   1.000
_cell.angle_alpha   90.00
_cell.angle_beta   90.00
_cell.angle_gamma   90.00
#
_symmetry.space_group_name_H-M   'P 1'
#
loop_
_entity.id
_entity.type
_entity.pdbx_description
1 polymer ?
#
loop_
_entity_poly.entity_id
_entity_poly.type
_entity_poly.pdbx_seq_one_letter_code
_entity_poly.pdbx_strand_id
1 'polypeptide(L)'
;TEDLPQVDNRVTVEASGTIRLQYQPNNLRAHHQLVTETKRILRKLGFWMVITHSHKSKNTTHQCGTLVFGIDPRESVLDTYCRTHDIENLFVVDASFFPSSAAVNPGLTIVAQALRAADHIRASHL
;
A
#
# COMPACT_ATOMS: atom_id res chain seq x y z
N THR A 1 7.00 -8.95 5.65
CA THR A 1 5.54 -9.04 5.91
C THR A 1 4.91 -7.73 5.54
N GLU A 2 3.59 -7.69 5.35
CA GLU A 2 2.85 -6.46 5.05
C GLU A 2 1.78 -6.21 6.11
N ASP A 3 1.33 -4.95 6.17
CA ASP A 3 0.03 -4.62 6.73
C ASP A 3 -1.04 -5.01 5.72
N LEU A 4 -2.01 -5.81 6.15
CA LEU A 4 -3.12 -6.24 5.32
C LEU A 4 -4.11 -5.09 5.10
N PRO A 5 -4.83 -5.08 3.98
CA PRO A 5 -5.90 -4.12 3.73
C PRO A 5 -6.94 -4.17 4.85
N GLN A 6 -7.28 -3.00 5.39
CA GLN A 6 -8.25 -2.87 6.46
C GLN A 6 -9.03 -1.57 6.28
N VAL A 7 -10.35 -1.67 6.12
CA VAL A 7 -11.23 -0.53 5.83
C VAL A 7 -11.16 0.58 6.90
N ASP A 8 -10.84 0.20 8.13
CA ASP A 8 -10.70 1.16 9.24
C ASP A 8 -9.36 1.90 9.27
N ASN A 9 -8.37 1.46 8.50
CA ASN A 9 -7.12 2.16 8.29
C ASN A 9 -7.31 3.16 7.15
N ARG A 10 -7.28 4.46 7.48
CA ARG A 10 -7.69 5.52 6.57
C ARG A 10 -6.92 6.81 6.81
N VAL A 11 -6.82 7.60 5.74
CA VAL A 11 -6.42 9.00 5.81
C VAL A 11 -7.65 9.87 5.57
N THR A 12 -7.87 10.86 6.43
CA THR A 12 -8.99 11.80 6.31
C THR A 12 -8.50 13.22 6.51
N VAL A 13 -9.24 14.19 6.00
CA VAL A 13 -9.00 15.61 6.25
C VAL A 13 -10.07 16.11 7.22
N GLU A 14 -9.64 16.68 8.35
CA GLU A 14 -10.56 17.28 9.33
C GLU A 14 -11.13 18.61 8.84
N ALA A 15 -12.19 19.11 9.47
CA ALA A 15 -12.75 20.43 9.16
C ALA A 15 -11.74 21.58 9.32
N SER A 16 -10.71 21.40 10.15
CA SER A 16 -9.59 22.33 10.32
C SER A 16 -8.59 22.34 9.15
N GLY A 17 -8.72 21.41 8.19
CA GLY A 17 -7.75 21.13 7.14
C GLY A 17 -6.60 20.20 7.56
N THR A 18 -6.58 19.74 8.82
CA THR A 18 -5.53 18.85 9.33
C THR A 18 -5.69 17.45 8.73
N ILE A 19 -4.59 16.86 8.26
CA ILE A 19 -4.55 15.45 7.84
C ILE A 19 -4.55 14.56 9.08
N ARG A 20 -5.56 13.70 9.20
CA ARG A 20 -5.64 12.66 10.21
C ARG A 20 -5.31 11.31 9.59
N LEU A 21 -4.31 10.64 10.14
CA LEU A 21 -4.03 9.23 9.88
C LEU A 21 -4.68 8.39 10.98
N GLN A 22 -5.64 7.55 10.61
CA GLN A 22 -6.17 6.51 11.46
C GLN A 22 -5.54 5.18 11.07
N TYR A 23 -4.78 4.58 11.99
CA TYR A 23 -4.05 3.35 11.74
C TYR A 23 -4.12 2.41 12.94
N GLN A 24 -4.52 1.17 12.68
CA GLN A 24 -4.48 0.04 13.58
C GLN A 24 -3.54 -1.01 13.01
N PRO A 25 -2.49 -1.41 13.75
CA PRO A 25 -1.59 -2.47 13.31
C PRO A 25 -2.35 -3.79 13.10
N ASN A 26 -2.02 -4.51 12.04
CA ASN A 26 -2.56 -5.84 11.78
C ASN A 26 -1.42 -6.80 11.35
N ASN A 27 -1.77 -8.05 11.04
CA ASN A 27 -0.82 -9.07 10.57
C ASN A 27 0.45 -9.29 11.44
N LEU A 28 0.38 -8.98 12.74
CA LEU A 28 1.53 -9.00 13.65
C LEU A 28 2.12 -10.41 13.86
N ARG A 29 1.29 -11.46 13.72
CA ARG A 29 1.77 -12.85 13.84
C ARG A 29 2.80 -13.16 12.76
N ALA A 30 2.50 -12.83 11.50
CA ALA A 30 3.42 -13.05 10.40
C ALA A 30 4.70 -12.22 10.61
N HIS A 31 4.57 -10.97 11.07
CA HIS A 31 5.71 -10.12 11.38
C HIS A 31 6.63 -10.74 12.44
N HIS A 32 6.06 -11.21 13.56
CA HIS A 32 6.82 -11.87 14.62
C HIS A 32 7.50 -13.16 14.15
N GLN A 33 6.85 -13.94 13.28
CA GLN A 33 7.45 -15.12 12.67
C GLN A 33 8.66 -14.76 11.80
N LEU A 34 8.54 -13.75 10.93
CA LEU A 34 9.65 -13.25 10.12
C LEU A 34 10.82 -12.79 11.00
N VAL A 35 10.56 -12.00 12.04
CA VAL A 35 11.60 -11.53 12.95
C VAL A 35 12.28 -12.71 13.67
N THR A 36 11.51 -13.69 14.12
CA THR A 36 12.03 -14.89 14.80
C THR A 36 12.95 -15.69 13.87
N GLU A 37 12.50 -15.91 12.64
CA GLU A 37 13.24 -16.70 11.66
C GLU A 37 14.51 -15.99 11.18
N THR A 38 14.44 -14.68 10.92
CA THR A 38 15.62 -13.87 10.60
C THR A 38 16.65 -13.90 11.72
N LYS A 39 16.24 -13.77 12.99
CA LYS A 39 17.14 -13.91 14.14
C LYS A 39 17.79 -15.28 14.18
N ARG A 40 17.02 -16.34 13.93
CA ARG A 40 17.51 -17.73 13.92
C ARG A 40 18.59 -17.92 12.85
N ILE A 41 18.36 -17.39 11.65
CA ILE A 41 19.32 -17.46 10.53
C ILE A 41 20.59 -16.67 10.86
N LEU A 42 20.48 -15.43 11.34
CA LEU A 42 21.64 -14.61 11.70
C LEU A 42 22.51 -15.28 12.78
N ARG A 43 21.91 -15.87 13.82
CA ARG A 43 22.68 -16.62 14.83
C ARG A 43 23.43 -17.82 14.24
N LYS A 44 22.81 -18.56 13.31
CA LYS A 44 23.46 -19.67 12.60
C LYS A 44 24.63 -19.21 11.73
N LEU A 45 24.60 -17.96 11.24
CA LEU A 45 25.70 -17.35 10.49
C LEU A 45 26.83 -16.81 11.38
N GLY A 46 26.76 -17.00 12.71
CA GLY A 46 27.81 -16.61 13.65
C GLY A 46 27.63 -15.22 14.27
N PHE A 47 26.52 -14.52 13.99
CA PHE A 47 26.20 -13.27 14.67
C PHE A 47 25.72 -13.55 16.11
N TRP A 48 26.63 -13.41 17.07
CA TRP A 48 26.38 -13.72 18.49
C TRP A 48 25.48 -12.70 19.20
N MET A 49 25.51 -11.42 18.78
CA MET A 49 24.54 -10.40 19.18
C MET A 49 23.61 -10.03 18.03
N VAL A 50 22.31 -10.23 18.22
CA VAL A 50 21.27 -9.81 17.27
C VAL A 50 20.24 -8.95 18.00
N ILE A 51 20.30 -7.65 17.77
CA ILE A 51 19.39 -6.66 18.35
C ILE A 51 18.29 -6.35 17.35
N THR A 52 17.05 -6.23 17.82
CA THR A 52 15.92 -5.77 17.01
C THR A 52 15.51 -4.37 17.38
N HIS A 53 15.39 -3.52 16.37
CA HIS A 53 14.79 -2.19 16.48
C HIS A 53 13.58 -2.11 15.55
N SER A 54 12.50 -1.46 16.00
CA SER A 54 11.29 -1.24 15.21
C SER A 54 10.87 0.22 15.31
N HIS A 55 10.58 0.83 14.15
CA HIS A 55 10.02 2.16 14.07
C HIS A 55 8.52 2.21 14.44
N LYS A 56 7.90 1.07 14.77
CA LYS A 56 6.47 0.92 15.05
C LYS A 56 5.63 1.63 13.97
N SER A 57 4.57 2.34 14.36
CA SER A 57 3.68 3.11 13.50
C SER A 57 4.27 4.42 12.97
N LYS A 58 5.55 4.74 13.23
CA LYS A 58 6.18 5.98 12.74
C LYS A 58 6.76 5.85 11.33
N ASN A 59 6.69 4.66 10.72
CA ASN A 59 7.17 4.47 9.35
C ASN A 59 6.07 4.75 8.33
N THR A 60 6.31 5.72 7.44
CA THR A 60 5.39 6.15 6.38
C THR A 60 5.97 6.00 4.98
N THR A 61 7.05 5.22 4.79
CA THR A 61 7.79 5.21 3.52
C THR A 61 7.07 4.53 2.35
N HIS A 62 6.13 3.62 2.59
CA HIS A 62 5.39 2.89 1.54
C HIS A 62 3.87 2.94 1.81
N GLN A 63 3.31 4.13 1.93
CA GLN A 63 1.85 4.29 2.03
C GLN A 63 1.19 3.91 0.70
N CYS A 64 0.11 3.12 0.77
CA CYS A 64 -0.60 2.62 -0.40
C CYS A 64 -2.08 2.31 -0.07
N GLY A 65 -2.89 2.05 -1.09
CA GLY A 65 -4.26 1.52 -0.93
C GLY A 65 -5.33 2.53 -0.51
N THR A 66 -5.04 3.83 -0.56
CA THR A 66 -5.99 4.89 -0.17
C THR A 66 -7.11 5.13 -1.19
N LEU A 67 -6.93 4.70 -2.44
CA LEU A 67 -7.90 4.77 -3.54
C LEU A 67 -7.82 3.46 -4.32
N VAL A 68 -8.18 2.37 -3.64
CA VAL A 68 -8.00 1.02 -4.17
C VAL A 68 -8.69 0.84 -5.52
N PHE A 69 -8.02 0.19 -6.47
CA PHE A 69 -8.64 -0.18 -7.73
C PHE A 69 -9.45 -1.48 -7.63
N GLY A 70 -10.36 -1.72 -8.57
CA GLY A 70 -11.15 -2.94 -8.59
C GLY A 70 -12.09 -3.01 -9.79
N ILE A 71 -12.89 -4.07 -9.83
CA ILE A 71 -13.92 -4.27 -10.87
C ILE A 71 -15.32 -3.88 -10.38
N ASP A 72 -15.51 -3.75 -9.06
CA ASP A 72 -16.79 -3.39 -8.45
C ASP A 72 -16.70 -1.96 -7.88
N PRO A 73 -17.49 -1.00 -8.40
CA PRO A 73 -17.52 0.37 -7.88
C PRO A 73 -18.02 0.48 -6.43
N ARG A 74 -18.62 -0.57 -5.86
CA ARG A 74 -19.04 -0.60 -4.45
C ARG A 74 -17.89 -0.89 -3.49
N GLU A 75 -16.84 -1.54 -3.99
CA GLU A 75 -15.72 -2.04 -3.19
C GLU A 75 -14.39 -1.36 -3.58
N SER A 76 -14.40 -0.48 -4.59
CA SER A 76 -13.21 0.19 -5.09
C SER A 76 -13.51 1.61 -5.57
N VAL A 77 -12.50 2.48 -5.51
CA VAL A 77 -12.62 3.88 -5.95
C VAL A 77 -12.25 4.02 -7.43
N LEU A 78 -11.28 3.21 -7.87
CA LEU A 78 -10.78 3.22 -9.23
C LEU A 78 -11.13 1.93 -9.96
N ASP A 79 -11.32 1.98 -11.27
CA ASP A 79 -11.27 0.80 -12.12
C ASP A 79 -9.84 0.30 -12.29
N THR A 80 -9.67 -0.86 -12.92
CA THR A 80 -8.34 -1.46 -13.08
C THR A 80 -7.38 -0.63 -13.95
N TYR A 81 -7.82 0.42 -14.65
CA TYR A 81 -6.96 1.35 -15.39
C TYR A 81 -6.67 2.64 -14.61
N CYS A 82 -6.97 2.65 -13.31
CA CYS A 82 -6.78 3.80 -12.42
C CYS A 82 -7.68 4.99 -12.75
N ARG A 83 -8.77 4.78 -13.50
CA ARG A 83 -9.84 5.77 -13.69
C ARG A 83 -10.81 5.70 -12.53
N THR A 84 -11.38 6.81 -12.08
CA THR A 84 -12.47 6.74 -11.09
C THR A 84 -13.73 6.09 -11.69
N HIS A 85 -14.53 5.42 -10.88
CA HIS A 85 -15.81 4.88 -11.36
C HIS A 85 -16.85 5.97 -11.63
N ASP A 86 -16.74 7.11 -10.94
CA ASP A 86 -17.77 8.16 -10.95
C ASP A 86 -17.51 9.27 -11.97
N ILE A 87 -16.28 9.43 -12.46
CA ILE A 87 -15.87 10.54 -13.36
C ILE A 87 -15.01 10.00 -14.51
N GLU A 88 -15.59 9.96 -15.71
CA GLU A 88 -15.01 9.26 -16.87
C GLU A 88 -13.64 9.76 -17.32
N ASN A 89 -13.30 11.03 -17.05
CA ASN A 89 -12.05 11.66 -17.46
C ASN A 89 -11.09 11.93 -16.27
N LEU A 90 -11.33 11.32 -15.10
CA LEU A 90 -10.47 11.48 -13.93
C LEU A 90 -9.69 10.19 -13.64
N PHE A 91 -8.35 10.31 -13.61
CA PHE A 91 -7.43 9.22 -13.32
C PHE A 91 -6.54 9.57 -12.12
N VAL A 92 -6.24 8.59 -11.28
CA VAL A 92 -5.31 8.73 -10.16
C VAL A 92 -4.29 7.60 -10.21
N VAL A 93 -3.02 7.93 -10.48
CA VAL A 93 -1.98 6.92 -10.72
C VAL A 93 -0.77 7.13 -9.82
N ASP A 94 -0.81 6.50 -8.66
CA ASP A 94 0.25 6.48 -7.65
C ASP A 94 0.15 5.19 -6.78
N ALA A 95 0.72 5.15 -5.57
CA ALA A 95 0.60 3.99 -4.69
C ALA A 95 -0.83 3.73 -4.15
N SER A 96 -1.78 4.65 -4.34
CA SER A 96 -3.14 4.54 -3.79
C SER A 96 -3.94 3.38 -4.40
N PHE A 97 -3.64 2.95 -5.63
CA PHE A 97 -4.43 1.94 -6.33
C PHE A 97 -4.28 0.52 -5.77
N PHE A 98 -3.23 0.24 -4.98
CA PHE A 98 -2.87 -1.12 -4.56
C PHE A 98 -3.95 -1.74 -3.65
N PRO A 99 -4.53 -2.90 -4.02
CA PRO A 99 -5.38 -3.66 -3.10
C PRO A 99 -4.61 -4.40 -2.02
N SER A 100 -3.30 -4.59 -2.18
CA SER A 100 -2.39 -5.11 -1.15
C SER A 100 -0.96 -4.61 -1.45
N SER A 101 -0.16 -4.39 -0.41
CA SER A 101 1.21 -3.85 -0.56
C SER A 101 2.21 -4.87 -1.13
N ALA A 102 1.90 -6.17 -1.03
CA ALA A 102 2.74 -7.30 -1.44
C ALA A 102 4.08 -7.42 -0.68
N ALA A 103 4.23 -6.69 0.44
CA ALA A 103 5.41 -6.69 1.31
C ALA A 103 6.75 -6.38 0.62
N VAL A 104 6.73 -5.68 -0.52
CA VAL A 104 7.91 -5.30 -1.33
C VAL A 104 7.85 -3.83 -1.73
N ASN A 105 8.93 -3.30 -2.31
CA ASN A 105 9.00 -1.89 -2.71
C ASN A 105 8.04 -1.61 -3.88
N PRO A 106 7.09 -0.65 -3.75
CA PRO A 106 6.00 -0.49 -4.72
C PRO A 106 6.41 0.26 -6.00
N GLY A 107 7.56 0.94 -6.00
CA GLY A 107 7.95 1.90 -7.04
C GLY A 107 7.87 1.36 -8.47
N LEU A 108 8.41 0.16 -8.72
CA LEU A 108 8.39 -0.42 -10.08
C LEU A 108 6.97 -0.77 -10.52
N THR A 109 6.13 -1.27 -9.61
CA THR A 109 4.73 -1.58 -9.88
C THR A 109 3.90 -0.32 -10.15
N ILE A 110 4.19 0.79 -9.44
CA ILE A 110 3.58 2.09 -9.72
C ILE A 110 3.92 2.55 -11.13
N VAL A 111 5.20 2.48 -11.53
CA VAL A 111 5.64 2.85 -12.89
C VAL A 111 4.98 1.97 -13.95
N ALA A 112 4.93 0.65 -13.73
CA ALA A 112 4.28 -0.27 -14.66
C ALA A 112 2.79 0.05 -14.84
N GLN A 113 2.07 0.34 -13.75
CA GLN A 113 0.67 0.72 -13.81
C GLN A 113 0.47 2.10 -14.46
N ALA A 114 1.37 3.05 -14.23
CA ALA A 114 1.35 4.36 -14.88
C ALA A 114 1.46 4.24 -16.40
N LEU A 115 2.39 3.41 -16.90
CA LEU A 115 2.50 3.14 -18.33
C LEU A 115 1.23 2.49 -18.90
N ARG A 116 0.68 1.50 -18.18
CA ARG A 116 -0.56 0.83 -18.60
C ARG A 116 -1.77 1.78 -18.65
N ALA A 117 -1.92 2.65 -17.65
CA ALA A 117 -2.97 3.66 -17.61
C ALA A 117 -2.79 4.70 -18.73
N ALA A 118 -1.57 5.14 -18.99
CA ALA A 118 -1.27 6.08 -20.07
C ALA A 118 -1.60 5.50 -21.45
N ASP A 119 -1.25 4.24 -21.71
CA ASP A 119 -1.63 3.54 -22.95
C ASP A 119 -3.15 3.43 -23.10
N HIS A 120 -3.87 3.17 -22.00
CA HIS A 120 -5.33 3.16 -22.00
C HIS A 120 -5.92 4.54 -22.31
N ILE A 121 -5.45 5.61 -21.66
CA ILE A 121 -5.88 6.99 -21.94
C ILE A 121 -5.68 7.32 -23.43
N ARG A 122 -4.50 6.98 -23.99
CA ARG A 122 -4.20 7.21 -25.41
C ARG A 122 -5.16 6.46 -26.34
N ALA A 123 -5.57 5.24 -25.98
CA ALA A 123 -6.46 4.42 -26.80
C ALA A 123 -7.94 4.81 -26.69
N SER A 124 -8.35 5.37 -25.55
CA SER A 124 -9.76 5.69 -25.27
C SER A 124 -10.25 6.99 -25.92
N HIS A 125 -9.37 7.75 -26.61
CA HIS A 125 -9.68 9.04 -27.25
C HIS A 125 -10.42 10.04 -26.33
N LEU A 126 -10.13 10.00 -25.04
CA LEU A 126 -10.58 10.97 -24.04
C LEU A 126 -9.90 12.35 -24.25
#